data_AF-A0A285TNZ5-F1
#
_entry.id   AF-A0A285TNZ5-F1
#
_cell.length_a   1.000
_cell.length_b   1.000
_cell.length_c   1.000
_cell.angle_alpha   90.00
_cell.angle_beta   90.00
_cell.angle_gamma   90.00
#
_symmetry.space_group_name_H-M   'P 1'
#
loop_
_entity.id
_entity.type
_entity.pdbx_description
1 polymer ?
#
loop_
_entity_poly.entity_id
_entity_poly.type
_entity_poly.pdbx_seq_one_letter_code
_entity_poly.pdbx_strand_id
1 'polypeptide(L)'
;MQYLKFLFYEMILFSPFFILNFYESIYPNSPFTQGGFLNLTLTLLIYAVLIGLLIKLFLRFNTISFKRKILLSIPNLFLSGLIIGIIMFFVFGAE
;
A
#
# COMPACT_ATOMS: atom_id res chain seq x y z
N MET A 1 -2.70 0.24 -23.65
CA MET A 1 -3.64 0.49 -22.53
C MET A 1 -3.50 -0.48 -21.35
N GLN A 2 -3.09 -1.74 -21.52
CA GLN A 2 -2.98 -2.70 -20.40
C GLN A 2 -1.92 -2.28 -19.35
N TYR A 3 -0.80 -1.69 -19.79
CA TYR A 3 0.24 -1.15 -18.90
C TYR A 3 -0.28 -0.02 -17.99
N LEU A 4 -1.00 0.96 -18.54
CA LEU A 4 -1.61 2.05 -17.76
C LEU A 4 -2.66 1.53 -16.79
N LYS A 5 -3.49 0.56 -17.20
CA LYS A 5 -4.47 -0.07 -16.30
C LYS A 5 -3.78 -0.80 -15.15
N PHE A 6 -2.71 -1.56 -15.42
CA PHE A 6 -1.92 -2.22 -14.40
C PHE A 6 -1.35 -1.21 -13.40
N LEU A 7 -0.68 -0.15 -13.89
CA LEU A 7 -0.12 0.91 -13.06
C LEU A 7 -1.18 1.60 -12.19
N PHE A 8 -2.33 1.94 -12.77
CA PHE A 8 -3.41 2.60 -12.03
C PHE A 8 -3.96 1.73 -10.89
N TYR A 9 -4.24 0.45 -11.16
CA TYR A 9 -4.72 -0.47 -10.11
C TYR A 9 -3.66 -0.76 -9.07
N GLU A 10 -2.40 -0.88 -9.47
CA GLU A 10 -1.29 -1.09 -8.55
C GLU A 10 -1.07 0.12 -7.64
N MET A 11 -1.19 1.34 -8.18
CA MET A 11 -1.11 2.57 -7.38
C MET A 11 -2.22 2.64 -6.32
N ILE A 12 -3.45 2.27 -6.69
CA ILE A 12 -4.57 2.17 -5.73
C ILE A 12 -4.26 1.12 -4.65
N LEU A 13 -3.67 -0.02 -5.01
CA LEU A 13 -3.33 -1.06 -4.03
C LEU A 13 -2.13 -0.70 -3.14
N PHE A 14 -1.18 0.11 -3.63
CA PHE A 14 -0.07 0.61 -2.81
C PHE A 14 -0.51 1.71 -1.84
N SER A 15 -1.54 2.48 -2.18
CA SER A 15 -2.01 3.59 -1.35
C SER A 15 -2.36 3.19 0.11
N PRO A 16 -3.12 2.11 0.36
CA PRO A 16 -3.38 1.61 1.71
C PRO A 16 -2.12 1.29 2.53
N PHE A 17 -1.03 0.81 1.92
CA PHE A 17 0.20 0.52 2.66
C PHE A 17 0.80 1.79 3.27
N PHE A 18 0.83 2.88 2.50
CA PHE A 18 1.32 4.17 2.99
C PHE A 18 0.38 4.77 4.05
N ILE A 19 -0.94 4.65 3.85
CA ILE A 19 -1.93 5.13 4.81
C ILE A 19 -1.78 4.41 6.16
N LEU A 20 -1.75 3.07 6.14
CA LEU A 20 -1.62 2.26 7.36
C LEU A 20 -0.30 2.58 8.08
N ASN A 21 0.81 2.66 7.33
CA ASN A 21 2.11 2.99 7.90
C ASN A 21 2.13 4.38 8.55
N PHE A 22 1.49 5.37 7.93
CA PHE A 22 1.35 6.72 8.49
C PHE A 22 0.55 6.69 9.80
N TYR A 23 -0.60 6.01 9.85
CA TYR A 23 -1.40 5.90 11.07
C TYR A 23 -0.67 5.18 12.21
N GLU A 24 0.05 4.10 11.91
CA GLU A 24 0.88 3.41 12.92
C GLU A 24 2.00 4.30 13.47
N SER A 25 2.54 5.22 12.65
CA SER A 25 3.56 6.17 13.08
C SER A 25 3.01 7.25 14.03
N ILE A 26 1.77 7.71 13.82
CA ILE A 26 1.12 8.75 14.65
C ILE A 26 0.61 8.16 15.96
N TYR A 27 0.09 6.93 15.94
CA TYR A 27 -0.47 6.26 17.11
C TYR A 27 0.34 5.01 17.46
N PRO A 28 1.58 5.18 17.98
CA PRO A 28 2.41 4.05 18.37
C PRO A 28 1.79 3.38 19.61
N ASN A 29 1.03 2.32 19.36
CA ASN A 29 0.53 1.46 20.43
C ASN A 29 1.65 0.50 20.85
N SER A 30 1.88 0.36 22.17
CA SER A 30 2.83 -0.64 22.67
C SER A 30 2.33 -2.05 22.32
N PRO A 31 3.10 -2.85 21.57
CA PRO A 31 2.67 -4.17 21.09
C PRO A 31 2.47 -5.19 22.23
N PHE A 32 2.97 -4.89 23.43
CA PHE A 32 2.90 -5.77 24.60
C PHE A 32 1.68 -5.52 25.50
N THR A 33 0.78 -4.63 25.09
CA THR A 33 -0.52 -4.43 25.75
C THR A 33 -1.60 -5.28 25.08
N GLN A 34 -2.66 -5.66 25.80
CA GLN A 34 -3.77 -6.43 25.22
C GLN A 34 -4.39 -5.74 23.99
N GLY A 35 -4.51 -4.41 24.03
CA GLY A 35 -4.96 -3.61 22.87
C GLY A 35 -3.95 -3.56 21.73
N GLY A 36 -2.65 -3.49 22.04
CA GLY A 36 -1.58 -3.52 21.04
C GLY A 36 -1.51 -4.84 20.26
N PHE A 37 -1.73 -5.98 20.93
CA PHE A 37 -1.73 -7.29 20.27
C PHE A 37 -2.90 -7.44 19.28
N LEU A 38 -4.09 -6.95 19.65
CA LEU A 38 -5.27 -6.93 18.78
C LEU A 38 -5.03 -6.05 17.55
N ASN A 39 -4.52 -4.83 17.74
CA ASN A 39 -4.19 -3.94 16.63
C ASN A 39 -3.15 -4.56 15.71
N LEU A 40 -2.07 -5.13 16.25
CA LEU A 40 -1.03 -5.80 15.45
C LEU A 40 -1.60 -6.95 14.61
N THR A 41 -2.47 -7.77 15.21
CA THR A 41 -3.13 -8.88 14.51
C THR A 41 -4.03 -8.38 13.38
N LEU A 42 -4.80 -7.30 13.62
CA LEU A 42 -5.66 -6.69 12.60
C LEU A 42 -4.84 -6.07 11.47
N THR A 43 -3.76 -5.33 11.77
CA THR A 43 -2.89 -4.76 10.73
C THR A 43 -2.26 -5.87 9.89
N LEU A 44 -1.75 -6.94 10.51
CA LEU A 44 -1.20 -8.08 9.77
C LEU A 44 -2.24 -8.73 8.86
N LEU A 45 -3.48 -8.89 9.32
CA LEU A 45 -4.57 -9.42 8.51
C LEU A 45 -4.85 -8.52 7.30
N ILE A 46 -4.86 -7.21 7.49
CA ILE A 46 -5.04 -6.23 6.39
C ILE A 46 -3.89 -6.33 5.39
N TYR A 47 -2.63 -6.38 5.85
CA TYR A 47 -1.48 -6.56 4.97
C TYR A 47 -1.55 -7.88 4.19
N ALA A 48 -1.96 -8.98 4.81
CA ALA A 48 -2.14 -10.26 4.12
C ALA A 48 -3.18 -10.17 2.99
N VAL A 49 -4.31 -9.49 3.23
CA VAL A 49 -5.34 -9.24 2.21
C VAL A 49 -4.78 -8.38 1.07
N LEU A 50 -4.07 -7.30 1.38
CA LEU A 50 -3.48 -6.41 0.37
C LEU A 50 -2.44 -7.11 -0.50
N ILE A 51 -1.58 -7.93 0.11
CA ILE A 51 -0.61 -8.76 -0.62
C ILE A 51 -1.34 -9.77 -1.52
N GLY A 52 -2.39 -10.42 -1.02
CA GLY A 52 -3.23 -11.32 -1.82
C GLY A 52 -3.85 -10.62 -3.04
N LEU A 53 -4.33 -9.39 -2.88
CA LEU A 53 -4.87 -8.57 -3.98
C LEU A 53 -3.78 -8.18 -4.98
N LEU A 54 -2.57 -7.83 -4.52
CA LEU A 54 -1.43 -7.55 -5.40
C LEU A 54 -1.05 -8.78 -6.23
N ILE A 55 -0.95 -9.96 -5.60
CA ILE A 55 -0.68 -11.22 -6.31
C ILE A 55 -1.76 -11.46 -7.37
N LYS A 56 -3.05 -11.30 -7.00
CA LYS A 56 -4.18 -11.46 -7.93
C LYS A 56 -4.11 -10.47 -9.09
N LEU A 57 -3.68 -9.22 -8.84
CA LEU A 57 -3.46 -8.22 -9.89
C LEU A 57 -2.32 -8.64 -10.83
N PHE A 58 -1.20 -9.10 -10.28
CA PHE A 58 -0.06 -9.59 -11.06
C PHE A 58 -0.44 -10.78 -11.95
N LEU A 59 -1.23 -11.72 -11.42
CA LEU A 59 -1.72 -12.88 -12.19
C LEU A 59 -2.72 -12.46 -13.28
N ARG A 60 -3.60 -11.49 -13.01
CA ARG A 60 -4.60 -11.01 -13.98
C ARG A 60 -3.94 -10.42 -15.23
N PHE A 61 -2.84 -9.71 -15.08
CA PHE A 61 -2.12 -9.08 -16.21
C PHE A 61 -1.03 -9.99 -16.79
N ASN A 62 -1.30 -11.29 -17.01
CA ASN A 62 -0.31 -12.25 -17.52
C ASN A 62 0.26 -11.90 -18.91
N THR A 63 -0.39 -11.00 -19.64
CA THR A 63 0.09 -10.46 -20.93
C THR A 63 1.38 -9.65 -20.81
N ILE A 64 1.66 -9.08 -19.62
CA ILE A 64 2.88 -8.31 -19.37
C ILE A 64 3.91 -9.24 -18.72
N SER A 65 5.13 -9.25 -19.26
CA SER A 65 6.21 -10.06 -18.69
C SER A 65 6.52 -9.65 -17.25
N PHE A 66 6.82 -10.63 -16.40
CA PHE A 66 7.07 -10.43 -14.98
C PHE A 66 8.16 -9.39 -14.70
N LYS A 67 9.26 -9.43 -15.47
CA LYS A 67 10.36 -8.44 -15.40
C LYS A 67 9.87 -7.01 -15.64
N ARG A 68 8.98 -6.81 -16.63
CA ARG A 68 8.41 -5.50 -16.92
C ARG A 68 7.44 -5.04 -15.85
N LYS A 69 6.68 -5.95 -15.22
CA LYS A 69 5.83 -5.61 -14.07
C LYS A 69 6.68 -5.04 -12.95
N ILE A 70 7.70 -5.78 -12.49
CA ILE A 70 8.59 -5.32 -11.42
C ILE A 70 9.23 -3.97 -11.76
N LEU A 71 9.74 -3.82 -12.99
CA LEU A 71 10.37 -2.57 -13.43
C LEU A 71 9.39 -1.38 -13.39
N LEU A 72 8.11 -1.62 -13.67
CA LEU A 72 7.05 -0.61 -13.61
C LEU A 72 6.53 -0.37 -12.19
N SER A 73 6.50 -1.41 -11.35
CA SER A 73 6.05 -1.34 -9.96
C SER A 73 6.94 -0.45 -9.11
N ILE A 74 8.26 -0.48 -9.33
CA ILE A 74 9.22 0.32 -8.57
C ILE A 74 8.90 1.82 -8.63
N PRO A 75 8.89 2.48 -9.82
CA PRO A 75 8.54 3.90 -9.90
C PRO A 75 7.10 4.16 -9.45
N ASN A 76 6.18 3.22 -9.67
CA ASN A 76 4.79 3.37 -9.27
C ASN A 76 4.61 3.36 -7.74
N LEU A 77 5.44 2.61 -7.01
CA LEU A 77 5.50 2.62 -5.55
C LEU A 77 5.90 4.00 -5.02
N PHE A 78 6.98 4.59 -5.56
CA PHE A 78 7.41 5.93 -5.17
C PHE A 78 6.34 6.99 -5.50
N LEU A 79 5.71 6.87 -6.66
CA LEU A 79 4.69 7.82 -7.11
C LEU A 79 3.43 7.74 -6.23
N SER A 80 3.01 6.53 -5.87
CA SER A 80 1.94 6.30 -4.89
C SER A 80 2.29 6.88 -3.52
N GLY A 81 3.52 6.66 -3.05
CA GLY A 81 3.98 7.19 -1.77
C GLY A 81 4.01 8.72 -1.73
N LEU A 82 4.48 9.36 -2.80
CA LEU A 82 4.48 10.81 -2.93
C LEU A 82 3.06 11.39 -2.92
N ILE A 83 2.14 10.82 -3.71
CA ILE A 83 0.75 11.30 -3.77
C ILE A 83 0.10 11.18 -2.40
N ILE A 84 0.20 10.00 -1.76
CA ILE A 84 -0.39 9.80 -0.44
C ILE A 84 0.28 10.67 0.61
N GLY A 85 1.61 10.82 0.59
CA GLY A 85 2.34 11.71 1.49
C GLY A 85 1.86 13.16 1.39
N ILE A 86 1.67 13.68 0.17
CA ILE A 86 1.12 15.02 -0.06
C ILE A 86 -0.32 15.12 0.47
N ILE A 87 -1.18 14.13 0.19
CA ILE A 87 -2.56 14.12 0.69
C ILE A 87 -2.58 14.13 2.22
N MET A 88 -1.80 13.25 2.86
CA MET A 88 -1.72 13.16 4.32
C MET A 88 -1.18 14.46 4.93
N PHE A 89 -0.20 15.11 4.29
CA PHE A 89 0.29 16.42 4.72
C PHE A 89 -0.82 17.47 4.71
N PHE A 90 -1.65 17.54 3.67
CA PHE A 90 -2.78 18.47 3.63
C PHE A 90 -3.89 18.14 4.64
N VAL A 91 -4.11 16.86 4.95
CA VAL A 91 -5.19 16.43 5.85
C VAL A 91 -4.79 16.54 7.33
N PHE A 92 -3.55 16.18 7.67
CA PHE A 92 -3.08 16.06 9.06
C PHE A 92 -2.00 17.08 9.44
N GLY A 93 -1.33 17.71 8.47
CA GLY A 93 -0.24 18.66 8.69
C GLY A 93 -0.64 20.13 8.50
N ALA A 94 -1.91 20.42 8.22
CA ALA A 94 -2.44 21.78 8.07
C ALA A 94 -2.95 22.37 9.40
N GLU A 95 -2.23 22.10 10.50
CA GLU A 95 -2.36 22.79 11.79
C GLU A 95 -1.13 23.67 12.04
#